data_AF-A0A330I0T7-F1
#
_entry.id   AF-A0A330I0T7-F1
#
_cell.length_a   1.000
_cell.length_b   1.000
_cell.length_c   1.000
_cell.angle_alpha   90.00
_cell.angle_beta   90.00
_cell.angle_gamma   90.00
#
_symmetry.space_group_name_H-M   'P 1'
#
loop_
_entity.id
_entity.type
_entity.pdbx_description
1 polymer ?
#
loop_
_entity_poly.entity_id
_entity_poly.type
_entity_poly.pdbx_seq_one_letter_code
_entity_poly.pdbx_strand_id
1 'polypeptide(L)'
;MSAIRRLLADRSANFAVMTALCTPVALALTAFAIDEGSLYNERRAAQSIVDLAAITAASNITNAQQAVLTTLSDNGITSVAVQQEGKTIAPTATKAVVQVVPGRYTGVSTIAAGSRFEAGKLPYNAVQVSLKKQGTLYFAGSIMAPPTIGTTAIASAQPQAAFSVGSRLASLNGGIINALLGSLLGGNISLSVMDYNSLISADVDVLSFVDQLAVQLRLTGVSYSDVLASKATIGQIATAMANVPGLDRTAKIALQTMASSATNTARIPLSNLVDLGSVGSLGLGQQPAGLSVNASALSMLTAAAALANGTNQATVDLGATMPGLTSTTLAIAIGEPMQNSPWLAVGEAGTVVRTAQTRIKLNASVGIGNGNNGNGYGNGNGNAGVNLGGGVKLLSVNLPLNVEVAYAEAKLTDISCPTGPSSIKVSIAAQPGVVAAHLADSSASGFADFTRPQSFSDAEIADVSLKLLLINLNLLQINGQSAFSVTNMTPTTLTYSATDIANKTIKTVSTKNLTQSLTTSLVNNLSLSVNALGLGIDVTALLGTVKPAVTTLLNGVTAPVDDLVYNVLGALGVHVGEADVRVTGASCGRSVLVQ
;
A
#
# COMPACT_ATOMS: atom_id res chain seq x y z
N MET A 1 27.88 -87.42 61.73
CA MET A 1 26.65 -87.45 60.89
C MET A 1 25.52 -86.52 61.35
N SER A 2 25.37 -86.18 62.64
CA SER A 2 24.26 -85.29 63.06
C SER A 2 24.45 -83.82 62.68
N ALA A 3 25.70 -83.32 62.58
CA ALA A 3 25.98 -81.94 62.13
C ALA A 3 25.62 -81.71 60.66
N ILE A 4 25.86 -82.70 59.79
CA ILE A 4 25.56 -82.62 58.34
C ILE A 4 24.04 -82.66 58.10
N ARG A 5 23.28 -83.44 58.90
CA ARG A 5 21.80 -83.42 58.84
C ARG A 5 21.22 -82.10 59.34
N ARG A 6 21.87 -81.40 60.27
CA ARG A 6 21.47 -80.07 60.74
C ARG A 6 21.66 -79.00 59.68
N LEU A 7 22.73 -79.08 58.90
CA LEU A 7 23.06 -78.14 57.82
C LEU A 7 22.13 -78.28 56.59
N LEU A 8 21.70 -79.50 56.28
CA LEU A 8 20.73 -79.78 55.20
C LEU A 8 19.27 -79.44 55.57
N ALA A 9 18.95 -79.39 56.87
CA ALA A 9 17.64 -79.01 57.38
C ALA A 9 17.52 -77.49 57.68
N ASP A 10 18.62 -76.75 57.58
CA ASP A 10 18.63 -75.32 57.85
C ASP A 10 17.99 -74.56 56.68
N ARG A 11 16.75 -74.10 56.90
CA ARG A 11 15.97 -73.28 55.98
C ARG A 11 16.05 -71.79 56.32
N SER A 12 16.97 -71.38 57.19
CA SER A 12 17.26 -69.95 57.37
C SER A 12 17.85 -69.42 56.07
N ALA A 13 17.00 -68.83 55.24
CA ALA A 13 17.39 -68.21 53.99
C ALA A 13 18.54 -67.25 54.28
N ASN A 14 19.69 -67.49 53.64
CA ASN A 14 20.90 -66.71 53.85
C ASN A 14 20.77 -65.36 53.12
N PHE A 15 19.85 -64.52 53.61
CA PHE A 15 19.55 -63.19 53.09
C PHE A 15 20.82 -62.34 53.00
N ALA A 16 21.77 -62.54 53.92
CA ALA A 16 23.07 -61.87 53.90
C ALA A 16 23.85 -62.19 52.61
N VAL A 17 23.90 -63.45 52.17
CA VAL A 17 24.65 -63.86 50.97
C VAL A 17 23.93 -63.40 49.69
N MET A 18 22.60 -63.56 49.62
CA MET A 18 21.82 -63.03 48.49
C MET A 18 21.94 -61.51 48.38
N THR A 19 21.85 -60.79 49.50
CA THR A 19 21.99 -59.33 49.54
C THR A 19 23.41 -58.92 49.15
N ALA A 20 24.45 -59.60 49.64
CA ALA A 20 25.84 -59.31 49.28
C ALA A 20 26.11 -59.48 47.77
N LEU A 21 25.46 -60.44 47.11
CA LEU A 21 25.59 -60.65 45.66
C LEU A 21 24.72 -59.70 44.84
N CYS A 22 23.50 -59.37 45.29
CA CYS A 22 22.56 -58.53 44.53
C CYS A 22 22.81 -57.03 44.71
N THR A 23 23.28 -56.58 45.88
CA THR A 23 23.46 -55.15 46.19
C THR A 23 24.43 -54.46 45.22
N PRO A 24 25.59 -55.04 44.85
CA PRO A 24 26.47 -54.41 43.86
C PRO A 24 25.79 -54.21 42.50
N VAL A 25 24.99 -55.19 42.05
CA VAL A 25 24.24 -55.12 40.80
C VAL A 25 23.17 -54.04 40.88
N ALA A 26 22.42 -53.99 41.98
CA ALA A 26 21.40 -52.96 42.22
C ALA A 26 22.02 -51.55 42.23
N LEU A 27 23.16 -51.38 42.92
CA LEU A 27 23.90 -50.11 42.95
C LEU A 27 24.37 -49.70 41.56
N ALA A 28 24.93 -50.62 40.78
CA ALA A 28 25.36 -50.34 39.41
C ALA A 28 24.19 -49.91 38.50
N LEU A 29 23.04 -50.58 38.60
CA LEU A 29 21.83 -50.20 37.86
C LEU A 29 21.30 -48.83 38.30
N THR A 30 21.32 -48.52 39.60
CA THR A 30 20.91 -47.18 40.08
C THR A 30 21.87 -46.09 39.61
N ALA A 31 23.18 -46.35 39.62
CA ALA A 31 24.19 -45.42 39.12
C ALA A 31 23.98 -45.12 37.63
N PHE A 32 23.74 -46.16 36.83
CA PHE A 32 23.40 -46.03 35.41
C PHE A 32 22.11 -45.23 35.19
N ALA A 33 21.05 -45.53 35.95
CA ALA A 33 19.78 -44.83 35.85
C ALA A 33 19.89 -43.33 36.20
N ILE A 34 20.72 -42.98 37.20
CA ILE A 34 20.98 -41.58 37.57
C ILE A 34 21.72 -40.84 36.44
N ASP A 35 22.74 -41.45 35.84
CA ASP A 35 23.49 -40.84 34.73
C ASP A 35 22.63 -40.69 33.47
N GLU A 36 21.81 -41.68 33.12
CA GLU A 36 20.88 -41.55 31.99
C GLU A 36 19.84 -40.45 32.26
N GLY A 37 19.26 -40.44 33.47
CA GLY A 37 18.32 -39.41 33.89
C GLY A 37 18.91 -38.00 33.88
N SER A 38 20.16 -37.84 34.33
CA SER A 38 20.85 -36.55 34.32
C SER A 38 21.12 -36.06 32.90
N LEU A 39 21.55 -36.94 31.98
CA LEU A 39 21.79 -36.60 30.58
C LEU A 39 20.51 -36.17 29.86
N TYR A 40 19.39 -36.84 30.10
CA TYR A 40 18.08 -36.43 29.54
C TYR A 40 17.64 -35.07 30.07
N ASN A 41 17.81 -34.84 31.38
CA ASN A 41 17.49 -33.54 31.99
C ASN A 41 18.40 -32.43 31.43
N GLU A 42 19.70 -32.70 31.28
CA GLU A 42 20.68 -31.78 30.72
C GLU A 42 20.39 -31.45 29.24
N ARG A 43 19.95 -32.44 28.45
CA ARG A 43 19.49 -32.22 27.07
C ARG A 43 18.23 -31.37 27.02
N ARG A 44 17.24 -31.61 27.89
CA ARG A 44 16.01 -30.79 27.96
C ARG A 44 16.32 -29.35 28.35
N ALA A 45 17.20 -29.15 29.33
CA ALA A 45 17.65 -27.82 29.73
C ALA A 45 18.38 -27.12 28.57
N ALA A 46 19.30 -27.81 27.89
CA ALA A 46 19.99 -27.28 26.72
C ALA A 46 19.02 -26.92 25.58
N GLN A 47 18.01 -27.77 25.31
CA GLN A 47 17.01 -27.49 24.28
C GLN A 47 16.20 -26.22 24.61
N SER A 48 15.75 -26.05 25.86
CA SER A 48 15.03 -24.84 26.27
C SER A 48 15.86 -23.56 26.07
N ILE A 49 17.17 -23.63 26.31
CA ILE A 49 18.09 -22.50 26.09
C ILE A 49 18.27 -22.23 24.59
N VAL A 50 18.39 -23.28 23.77
CA VAL A 50 18.52 -23.17 22.31
C VAL A 50 17.23 -22.64 21.67
N ASP A 51 16.08 -23.05 22.17
CA ASP A 51 14.78 -22.53 21.75
C ASP A 51 14.69 -21.02 22.02
N LEU A 52 15.07 -20.58 23.22
CA LEU A 52 15.15 -19.16 23.55
C LEU A 52 16.16 -18.41 22.67
N ALA A 53 17.34 -18.98 22.46
CA ALA A 53 18.38 -18.40 21.61
C ALA A 53 17.93 -18.29 20.15
N ALA A 54 17.18 -19.25 19.62
CA ALA A 54 16.62 -19.17 18.27
C ALA A 54 15.58 -18.05 18.18
N ILE A 55 14.65 -17.96 19.14
CA ILE A 55 13.63 -16.89 19.19
C ILE A 55 14.28 -15.51 19.23
N THR A 56 15.27 -15.31 20.10
CA THR A 56 15.99 -14.02 20.22
C THR A 56 16.79 -13.72 18.96
N ALA A 57 17.45 -14.72 18.36
CA ALA A 57 18.18 -14.55 17.11
C ALA A 57 17.27 -14.17 15.93
N ALA A 58 16.11 -14.82 15.80
CA ALA A 58 15.13 -14.48 14.78
C ALA A 58 14.56 -13.06 14.97
N SER A 59 14.45 -12.60 16.24
CA SER A 59 14.00 -11.22 16.53
C SER A 59 15.05 -10.15 16.22
N ASN A 60 16.33 -10.54 16.16
CA ASN A 60 17.46 -9.66 15.86
C ASN A 60 18.30 -10.26 14.73
N ILE A 61 17.65 -10.49 13.58
CA ILE A 61 18.23 -11.28 12.49
C ILE A 61 19.52 -10.67 11.91
N THR A 62 19.65 -9.34 11.97
CA THR A 62 20.85 -8.60 11.55
C THR A 62 22.05 -8.85 12.47
N ASN A 63 21.82 -9.09 13.77
CA ASN A 63 22.86 -9.40 14.76
C ASN A 63 22.64 -10.78 15.40
N ALA A 64 22.13 -11.75 14.64
CA ALA A 64 21.67 -13.05 15.14
C ALA A 64 22.74 -13.77 15.99
N GLN A 65 24.00 -13.78 15.54
CA GLN A 65 25.09 -14.42 16.28
C GLN A 65 25.32 -13.77 17.65
N GLN A 66 25.32 -12.43 17.72
CA GLN A 66 25.50 -11.72 18.98
C GLN A 66 24.33 -11.99 19.94
N ALA A 67 23.10 -11.98 19.43
CA ALA A 67 21.90 -12.29 20.20
C ALA A 67 21.94 -13.72 20.79
N VAL A 68 22.39 -14.71 20.01
CA VAL A 68 22.60 -16.08 20.49
C VAL A 68 23.64 -16.11 21.61
N LEU A 69 24.81 -15.50 21.41
CA LEU A 69 25.89 -15.53 22.40
C LEU A 69 25.47 -14.88 23.72
N THR A 70 24.78 -13.73 23.68
CA THR A 70 24.24 -13.08 24.87
C THR A 70 23.18 -13.95 25.55
N THR A 71 22.27 -14.57 24.77
CA THR A 71 21.25 -15.46 25.35
C THR A 71 21.88 -16.67 26.03
N LEU A 72 22.93 -17.26 25.44
CA LEU A 72 23.66 -18.37 26.03
C LEU A 72 24.37 -17.96 27.33
N SER A 73 25.04 -16.79 27.35
CA SER A 73 25.73 -16.30 28.55
C SER A 73 24.77 -15.97 29.69
N ASP A 74 23.62 -15.36 29.37
CA ASP A 74 22.59 -14.99 30.36
C ASP A 74 21.95 -16.23 31.00
N ASN A 75 21.99 -17.37 30.30
CA ASN A 75 21.51 -18.67 30.78
C ASN A 75 22.64 -19.58 31.29
N GLY A 76 23.80 -19.01 31.63
CA GLY A 76 24.89 -19.73 32.31
C GLY A 76 25.86 -20.50 31.41
N ILE A 77 25.73 -20.40 30.08
CA ILE A 77 26.67 -20.99 29.11
C ILE A 77 27.64 -19.89 28.64
N THR A 78 28.67 -19.62 29.45
CA THR A 78 29.58 -18.48 29.26
C THR A 78 30.78 -18.77 28.35
N SER A 79 31.09 -20.05 28.11
CA SER A 79 32.24 -20.49 27.30
C SER A 79 31.75 -21.24 26.06
N VAL A 80 31.69 -20.52 24.94
CA VAL A 80 31.14 -21.03 23.68
C VAL A 80 32.13 -20.77 22.54
N ALA A 81 32.34 -21.77 21.68
CA ALA A 81 32.96 -21.60 20.38
C ALA A 81 31.88 -21.47 19.30
N VAL A 82 31.98 -20.47 18.43
CA VAL A 82 31.11 -20.38 17.25
C VAL A 82 31.68 -21.26 16.14
N GLN A 83 30.87 -22.19 15.66
CA GLN A 83 31.19 -23.04 14.52
C GLN A 83 31.14 -22.21 13.24
N GLN A 84 32.26 -22.14 12.53
CA GLN A 84 32.38 -21.43 11.26
C GLN A 84 32.24 -22.40 10.09
N GLU A 85 31.76 -21.88 8.96
CA GLU A 85 31.63 -22.65 7.73
C GLU A 85 32.99 -23.22 7.31
N GLY A 86 33.04 -24.52 7.02
CA GLY A 86 34.27 -25.23 6.66
C GLY A 86 35.17 -25.68 7.82
N LYS A 87 34.84 -25.37 9.09
CA LYS A 87 35.62 -25.79 10.26
C LYS A 87 34.76 -26.53 11.30
N THR A 88 35.06 -27.80 11.52
CA THR A 88 34.39 -28.58 12.59
C THR A 88 35.12 -28.37 13.92
N ILE A 89 34.41 -27.78 14.88
CA ILE A 89 34.90 -27.62 16.25
C ILE A 89 34.20 -28.65 17.12
N ALA A 90 34.96 -29.48 17.85
CA ALA A 90 34.40 -30.42 18.81
C ALA A 90 34.17 -29.73 20.16
N PRO A 91 33.06 -30.02 20.87
CA PRO A 91 32.85 -29.51 22.22
C PRO A 91 33.83 -30.15 23.22
N THR A 92 34.20 -29.40 24.25
CA THR A 92 35.01 -29.87 25.37
C THR A 92 34.23 -29.77 26.67
N ALA A 93 34.78 -30.31 27.77
CA ALA A 93 34.12 -30.32 29.07
C ALA A 93 33.78 -28.91 29.59
N THR A 94 34.52 -27.89 29.14
CA THR A 94 34.37 -26.50 29.56
C THR A 94 33.93 -25.57 28.44
N LYS A 95 33.73 -26.08 27.21
CA LYS A 95 33.42 -25.25 26.04
C LYS A 95 32.36 -25.90 25.16
N ALA A 96 31.20 -25.27 25.10
CA ALA A 96 30.14 -25.64 24.16
C ALA A 96 30.47 -25.10 22.75
N VAL A 97 29.84 -25.68 21.73
CA VAL A 97 29.95 -25.24 20.34
C VAL A 97 28.57 -24.84 19.85
N VAL A 98 28.43 -23.64 19.28
CA VAL A 98 27.18 -23.15 18.71
C VAL A 98 27.34 -22.89 17.22
N GLN A 99 26.34 -23.26 16.43
CA GLN A 99 26.22 -22.90 15.02
C GLN A 99 24.96 -22.06 14.85
N VAL A 100 25.10 -20.90 14.20
CA VAL A 100 24.00 -19.97 13.93
C VAL A 100 23.90 -19.80 12.42
N VAL A 101 22.78 -20.18 11.84
CA VAL A 101 22.56 -20.16 10.40
C VAL A 101 21.32 -19.33 10.10
N PRO A 102 21.47 -18.09 9.61
CA PRO A 102 20.36 -17.33 9.06
C PRO A 102 19.83 -17.97 7.77
N GLY A 103 18.54 -17.81 7.51
CA GLY A 103 17.90 -18.34 6.32
C GLY A 103 16.47 -17.86 6.16
N ARG A 104 15.73 -18.55 5.29
CA ARG A 104 14.31 -18.29 5.06
C ARG A 104 13.46 -19.50 5.42
N TYR A 105 12.44 -19.31 6.23
CA TYR A 105 11.41 -20.29 6.54
C TYR A 105 10.13 -20.00 5.75
N THR A 106 9.50 -21.06 5.24
CA THR A 106 8.19 -21.04 4.59
C THR A 106 7.23 -22.00 5.30
N GLY A 107 6.14 -21.46 5.85
CA GLY A 107 5.10 -22.24 6.54
C GLY A 107 4.14 -23.00 5.63
N VAL A 108 4.40 -23.04 4.32
CA VAL A 108 3.52 -23.66 3.34
C VAL A 108 3.40 -25.16 3.62
N SER A 109 2.17 -25.61 3.89
CA SER A 109 1.88 -26.99 4.31
C SER A 109 2.23 -28.03 3.24
N THR A 110 2.24 -27.65 1.96
CA THR A 110 2.62 -28.52 0.83
C THR A 110 4.11 -28.80 0.74
N ILE A 111 4.95 -28.03 1.45
CA ILE A 111 6.40 -28.28 1.56
C ILE A 111 6.64 -29.19 2.77
N ALA A 112 7.43 -30.25 2.57
CA ALA A 112 7.83 -31.17 3.64
C ALA A 112 8.56 -30.40 4.75
N ALA A 113 8.28 -30.71 6.03
CA ALA A 113 8.78 -29.96 7.18
C ALA A 113 10.29 -29.69 7.13
N GLY A 114 11.11 -30.72 6.85
CA GLY A 114 12.56 -30.60 6.75
C GLY A 114 13.08 -29.72 5.61
N SER A 115 12.24 -29.34 4.65
CA SER A 115 12.58 -28.47 3.51
C SER A 115 11.98 -27.07 3.64
N ARG A 116 11.31 -26.76 4.76
CA ARG A 116 10.71 -25.44 4.98
C ARG A 116 11.72 -24.37 5.35
N PHE A 117 12.87 -24.75 5.89
CA PHE A 117 13.98 -23.85 6.17
C PHE A 117 15.06 -23.97 5.10
N GLU A 118 15.36 -22.86 4.43
CA GLU A 118 16.43 -22.73 3.44
C GLU A 118 17.56 -21.86 4.00
N ALA A 119 18.70 -22.47 4.31
CA ALA A 119 19.88 -21.77 4.83
C ALA A 119 20.41 -20.74 3.82
N GLY A 120 20.79 -19.54 4.28
CA GLY A 120 21.40 -18.50 3.44
C GLY A 120 20.47 -17.80 2.44
N LYS A 121 19.19 -18.19 2.35
CA LYS A 121 18.24 -17.56 1.43
C LYS A 121 17.81 -16.17 1.90
N LEU A 122 18.03 -15.17 1.05
CA LEU A 122 17.60 -13.79 1.27
C LEU A 122 16.20 -13.53 0.70
N PRO A 123 15.42 -12.58 1.27
CA PRO A 123 15.68 -11.93 2.56
C PRO A 123 15.52 -12.92 3.73
N TYR A 124 16.36 -12.78 4.77
CA TYR A 124 16.28 -13.63 5.94
C TYR A 124 14.99 -13.35 6.72
N ASN A 125 14.30 -14.41 7.14
CA ASN A 125 13.17 -14.32 8.07
C ASN A 125 13.23 -15.41 9.16
N ALA A 126 14.31 -16.20 9.19
CA ALA A 126 14.49 -17.28 10.15
C ALA A 126 15.96 -17.49 10.51
N VAL A 127 16.19 -18.05 11.69
CA VAL A 127 17.51 -18.44 12.18
C VAL A 127 17.44 -19.85 12.76
N GLN A 128 18.33 -20.71 12.32
CA GLN A 128 18.60 -22.01 12.93
C GLN A 128 19.76 -21.88 13.92
N VAL A 129 19.56 -22.33 15.15
CA VAL A 129 20.57 -22.38 16.19
C VAL A 129 20.79 -23.84 16.58
N SER A 130 22.04 -24.29 16.52
CA SER A 130 22.44 -25.63 16.97
C SER A 130 23.51 -25.53 18.04
N LEU A 131 23.32 -26.17 19.19
CA LEU A 131 24.27 -26.22 20.29
C LEU A 131 24.76 -27.66 20.48
N LYS A 132 26.06 -27.82 20.66
CA LYS A 132 26.71 -29.08 21.03
C LYS A 132 27.52 -28.87 22.32
N LYS A 133 27.35 -29.74 23.31
CA LYS A 133 28.13 -29.75 24.57
C LYS A 133 28.42 -31.18 25.01
N GLN A 134 29.46 -31.38 25.82
CA GLN A 134 29.66 -32.67 26.49
C GLN A 134 28.66 -32.78 27.66
N GLY A 135 28.03 -33.94 27.79
CA GLY A 135 27.16 -34.26 28.92
C GLY A 135 27.95 -34.61 30.18
N THR A 136 27.29 -34.57 31.33
CA THR A 136 27.94 -34.88 32.61
C THR A 136 27.58 -36.30 33.07
N LEU A 137 28.61 -37.13 33.28
CA LEU A 137 28.48 -38.45 33.90
C LEU A 137 28.94 -38.36 35.36
N TYR A 138 28.09 -38.73 36.31
CA TYR A 138 28.40 -38.71 37.74
C TYR A 138 29.05 -40.01 38.21
N PHE A 139 28.60 -41.16 37.68
CA PHE A 139 29.08 -42.47 38.13
C PHE A 139 29.85 -43.23 37.03
N ALA A 140 29.40 -43.16 35.78
CA ALA A 140 29.96 -43.90 34.65
C ALA A 140 31.19 -43.23 34.01
N GLY A 141 31.60 -42.04 34.48
CA GLY A 141 32.70 -41.27 33.90
C GLY A 141 34.07 -41.95 33.96
N SER A 142 34.25 -42.95 34.84
CA SER A 142 35.47 -43.76 34.93
C SER A 142 35.50 -44.94 33.93
N ILE A 143 34.37 -45.26 33.30
CA ILE A 143 34.19 -46.43 32.42
C ILE A 143 33.91 -45.99 30.98
N MET A 144 33.26 -44.83 30.79
CA MET A 144 32.84 -44.34 29.48
C MET A 144 33.18 -42.85 29.32
N ALA A 145 33.56 -42.46 28.11
CA ALA A 145 33.73 -41.05 27.75
C ALA A 145 32.36 -40.33 27.76
N PRO A 146 32.28 -39.08 28.26
CA PRO A 146 31.02 -38.35 28.27
C PRO A 146 30.43 -38.16 26.86
N PRO A 147 29.15 -38.46 26.65
CA PRO A 147 28.52 -38.33 25.34
C PRO A 147 28.35 -36.86 24.94
N THR A 148 28.29 -36.59 23.64
CA THR A 148 27.96 -35.24 23.14
C THR A 148 26.45 -35.07 23.05
N ILE A 149 25.94 -34.06 23.74
CA ILE A 149 24.55 -33.62 23.66
C ILE A 149 24.43 -32.58 22.53
N GLY A 150 23.49 -32.81 21.61
CA GLY A 150 23.16 -31.90 20.53
C GLY A 150 21.70 -31.46 20.58
N THR A 151 21.47 -30.17 20.42
CA THR A 151 20.13 -29.55 20.42
C THR A 151 20.05 -28.52 19.31
N THR A 152 18.94 -28.49 18.58
CA THR A 152 18.72 -27.59 17.45
C THR A 152 17.32 -27.00 17.53
N ALA A 153 17.20 -25.72 17.23
CA ALA A 153 15.94 -25.03 17.09
C ALA A 153 15.97 -24.11 15.86
N ILE A 154 14.81 -23.92 15.25
CA ILE A 154 14.60 -22.94 14.19
C ILE A 154 13.52 -22.00 14.69
N ALA A 155 13.77 -20.70 14.60
CA ALA A 155 12.75 -19.70 14.82
C ALA A 155 12.62 -18.80 13.60
N SER A 156 11.40 -18.33 13.35
CA SER A 156 11.11 -17.38 12.28
C SER A 156 10.41 -16.15 12.82
N ALA A 157 10.77 -14.99 12.27
CA ALA A 157 10.08 -13.72 12.44
C ALA A 157 9.69 -13.21 11.05
N GLN A 158 8.40 -13.02 10.83
CA GLN A 158 7.86 -12.48 9.58
C GLN A 158 7.40 -11.05 9.82
N PRO A 159 8.26 -10.05 9.54
CA PRO A 159 7.83 -8.67 9.60
C PRO A 159 6.82 -8.40 8.48
N GLN A 160 5.77 -7.68 8.81
CA GLN A 160 4.70 -7.34 7.88
C GLN A 160 4.38 -5.86 8.03
N ALA A 161 4.13 -5.19 6.91
CA ALA A 161 3.66 -3.81 6.91
C ALA A 161 2.40 -3.72 6.04
N ALA A 162 1.44 -2.95 6.56
CA ALA A 162 0.25 -2.53 5.85
C ALA A 162 0.52 -1.14 5.27
N PHE A 163 0.40 -1.00 3.96
CA PHE A 163 0.68 0.25 3.28
C PHE A 163 -0.21 0.44 2.06
N SER A 164 -0.47 1.71 1.74
CA SER A 164 -1.24 2.11 0.56
C SER A 164 -0.50 3.15 -0.24
N VAL A 165 -0.83 3.16 -1.53
CA VAL A 165 -0.52 4.25 -2.46
C VAL A 165 -1.84 4.87 -2.91
N GLY A 166 -1.90 6.19 -2.88
CA GLY A 166 -3.10 6.92 -3.27
C GLY A 166 -2.83 8.42 -3.24
N SER A 167 -3.87 9.22 -3.04
CA SER A 167 -3.69 10.60 -2.62
C SER A 167 -4.88 11.18 -1.87
N ARG A 168 -4.64 12.30 -1.18
CA ARG A 168 -5.61 13.00 -0.32
C ARG A 168 -6.02 14.35 -0.92
N LEU A 169 -7.26 14.77 -0.70
CA LEU A 169 -7.70 16.16 -0.88
C LEU A 169 -7.07 17.12 0.15
N ALA A 170 -6.34 18.15 -0.31
CA ALA A 170 -5.79 19.19 0.56
C ALA A 170 -6.86 20.18 1.08
N SER A 171 -7.89 20.45 0.27
CA SER A 171 -9.07 21.26 0.62
C SER A 171 -10.25 20.87 -0.28
N LEU A 172 -11.48 21.17 0.14
CA LEU A 172 -12.70 20.69 -0.52
C LEU A 172 -13.60 21.84 -0.93
N ASN A 173 -14.12 21.73 -2.15
CA ASN A 173 -15.35 22.40 -2.54
C ASN A 173 -16.49 21.35 -2.60
N GLY A 174 -17.42 21.39 -1.64
CA GLY A 174 -18.43 20.34 -1.45
C GLY A 174 -19.38 20.14 -2.63
N GLY A 175 -19.57 21.14 -3.49
CA GLY A 175 -20.45 21.05 -4.66
C GLY A 175 -19.95 20.08 -5.73
N ILE A 176 -18.65 20.13 -6.04
CA ILE A 176 -18.02 19.31 -7.09
C ILE A 176 -18.05 17.82 -6.71
N ILE A 177 -17.84 17.52 -5.43
CA ILE A 177 -17.71 16.13 -4.95
C ILE A 177 -19.07 15.44 -4.88
N ASN A 178 -20.14 16.16 -4.51
CA ASN A 178 -21.50 15.63 -4.57
C ASN A 178 -21.87 15.20 -5.99
N ALA A 179 -21.54 16.05 -6.98
CA ALA A 179 -21.82 15.77 -8.39
C ALA A 179 -20.96 14.59 -8.90
N LEU A 180 -19.68 14.54 -8.52
CA LEU A 180 -18.77 13.47 -8.89
C LEU A 180 -19.16 12.12 -8.27
N LEU A 181 -19.28 12.05 -6.93
CA LEU A 181 -19.66 10.83 -6.24
C LEU A 181 -21.07 10.39 -6.61
N GLY A 182 -21.99 11.33 -6.81
CA GLY A 182 -23.33 11.02 -7.30
C GLY A 182 -23.29 10.30 -8.65
N SER A 183 -22.53 10.84 -9.61
CA SER A 183 -22.31 10.19 -10.91
C SER A 183 -21.62 8.83 -10.79
N LEU A 184 -20.63 8.70 -9.90
CA LEU A 184 -19.90 7.43 -9.73
C LEU A 184 -20.73 6.34 -9.05
N LEU A 185 -21.61 6.71 -8.11
CA LEU A 185 -22.51 5.79 -7.40
C LEU A 185 -23.83 5.52 -8.15
N GLY A 186 -24.14 6.33 -9.18
CA GLY A 186 -25.38 6.27 -9.95
C GLY A 186 -26.59 6.92 -9.28
N GLY A 187 -26.38 7.79 -8.28
CA GLY A 187 -27.45 8.40 -7.49
C GLY A 187 -27.21 9.86 -7.14
N ASN A 188 -28.19 10.51 -6.51
CA ASN A 188 -28.07 11.89 -6.07
C ASN A 188 -27.55 11.93 -4.64
N ILE A 189 -26.37 12.53 -4.45
CA ILE A 189 -25.73 12.69 -3.14
C ILE A 189 -25.78 14.16 -2.74
N SER A 190 -26.21 14.42 -1.51
CA SER A 190 -26.24 15.76 -0.93
C SER A 190 -25.56 15.71 0.45
N LEU A 191 -24.23 15.65 0.44
CA LEU A 191 -23.40 15.73 1.63
C LEU A 191 -22.95 17.18 1.86
N SER A 192 -22.87 17.57 3.12
CA SER A 192 -22.33 18.85 3.55
C SER A 192 -20.79 18.83 3.55
N VAL A 193 -20.18 20.01 3.62
CA VAL A 193 -18.71 20.12 3.80
C VAL A 193 -18.25 19.43 5.08
N MET A 194 -19.07 19.44 6.13
CA MET A 194 -18.78 18.75 7.39
C MET A 194 -18.78 17.23 7.21
N ASP A 195 -19.74 16.68 6.47
CA ASP A 195 -19.80 15.25 6.17
C ASP A 195 -18.55 14.82 5.40
N TYR A 196 -18.12 15.60 4.42
CA TYR A 196 -16.89 15.34 3.67
C TYR A 196 -15.63 15.39 4.53
N ASN A 197 -15.48 16.41 5.38
CA ASN A 197 -14.37 16.51 6.31
C ASN A 197 -14.34 15.30 7.27
N SER A 198 -15.52 14.81 7.67
CA SER A 198 -15.62 13.59 8.49
C SER A 198 -15.23 12.33 7.72
N LEU A 199 -15.60 12.20 6.44
CA LEU A 199 -15.25 11.04 5.61
C LEU A 199 -13.75 10.99 5.26
N ILE A 200 -13.13 12.15 5.07
CA ILE A 200 -11.70 12.25 4.75
C ILE A 200 -10.84 11.96 5.98
N SER A 201 -11.27 12.39 7.16
CA SER A 201 -10.61 12.07 8.42
C SER A 201 -10.94 10.67 8.95
N ALA A 202 -11.99 10.03 8.43
CA ALA A 202 -12.39 8.68 8.83
C ALA A 202 -11.43 7.63 8.26
N ASP A 203 -10.75 6.94 9.16
CA ASP A 203 -10.00 5.72 8.87
C ASP A 203 -10.82 4.50 9.25
N VAL A 204 -11.03 3.61 8.28
CA VAL A 204 -11.71 2.33 8.44
C VAL A 204 -10.67 1.26 8.74
N ASP A 205 -10.85 0.49 9.82
CA ASP A 205 -10.08 -0.73 10.05
C ASP A 205 -10.52 -1.81 9.06
N VAL A 206 -9.58 -2.26 8.22
CA VAL A 206 -9.85 -3.09 7.05
C VAL A 206 -10.19 -4.52 7.46
N LEU A 207 -9.61 -5.04 8.55
CA LEU A 207 -9.97 -6.36 9.06
C LEU A 207 -11.41 -6.36 9.57
N SER A 208 -11.77 -5.36 10.39
CA SER A 208 -13.14 -5.14 10.86
C SER A 208 -14.11 -4.90 9.70
N PHE A 209 -13.69 -4.20 8.64
CA PHE A 209 -14.48 -4.03 7.43
C PHE A 209 -14.76 -5.38 6.75
N VAL A 210 -13.75 -6.24 6.59
CA VAL A 210 -13.94 -7.57 5.98
C VAL A 210 -14.85 -8.43 6.85
N ASP A 211 -14.78 -8.33 8.17
CA ASP A 211 -15.74 -8.98 9.09
C ASP A 211 -17.18 -8.51 8.82
N GLN A 212 -17.41 -7.19 8.74
CA GLN A 212 -18.74 -6.64 8.43
C GLN A 212 -19.21 -7.02 7.01
N LEU A 213 -18.28 -7.15 6.07
CA LEU A 213 -18.59 -7.57 4.71
C LEU A 213 -18.98 -9.04 4.65
N ALA A 214 -18.34 -9.92 5.44
CA ALA A 214 -18.72 -11.31 5.58
C ALA A 214 -20.18 -11.44 6.10
N VAL A 215 -20.56 -10.62 7.08
CA VAL A 215 -21.94 -10.53 7.59
C VAL A 215 -22.90 -10.10 6.47
N GLN A 216 -22.54 -9.06 5.71
CA GLN A 216 -23.36 -8.55 4.61
C GLN A 216 -23.52 -9.57 3.46
N LEU A 217 -22.51 -10.40 3.23
CA LEU A 217 -22.50 -11.48 2.23
C LEU A 217 -23.03 -12.81 2.77
N ARG A 218 -23.38 -12.89 4.06
CA ARG A 218 -23.85 -14.11 4.74
C ARG A 218 -22.86 -15.28 4.68
N LEU A 219 -21.57 -14.99 4.79
CA LEU A 219 -20.50 -15.99 4.85
C LEU A 219 -20.21 -16.36 6.31
N THR A 220 -20.09 -17.65 6.62
CA THR A 220 -19.82 -18.15 7.98
C THR A 220 -18.65 -19.13 7.98
N GLY A 221 -17.81 -19.07 9.01
CA GLY A 221 -16.67 -20.00 9.17
C GLY A 221 -15.57 -19.87 8.10
N VAL A 222 -15.48 -18.71 7.45
CA VAL A 222 -14.52 -18.43 6.37
C VAL A 222 -13.30 -17.65 6.88
N SER A 223 -12.22 -17.60 6.11
CA SER A 223 -11.07 -16.72 6.38
C SER A 223 -11.27 -15.34 5.74
N TYR A 224 -10.38 -14.38 6.04
CA TYR A 224 -10.38 -13.09 5.34
C TYR A 224 -10.17 -13.24 3.83
N SER A 225 -9.31 -14.17 3.38
CA SER A 225 -9.05 -14.41 1.96
C SER A 225 -10.28 -14.93 1.22
N ASP A 226 -11.10 -15.76 1.88
CA ASP A 226 -12.33 -16.29 1.30
C ASP A 226 -13.37 -15.17 1.05
N VAL A 227 -13.43 -14.20 1.97
CA VAL A 227 -14.28 -13.01 1.80
C VAL A 227 -13.73 -12.13 0.66
N LEU A 228 -12.42 -11.90 0.61
CA LEU A 228 -11.79 -11.10 -0.46
C LEU A 228 -11.86 -11.75 -1.85
N ALA A 229 -12.00 -13.08 -1.92
CA ALA A 229 -12.26 -13.78 -3.18
C ALA A 229 -13.70 -13.56 -3.71
N SER A 230 -14.59 -13.03 -2.87
CA SER A 230 -15.99 -12.76 -3.24
C SER A 230 -16.13 -11.42 -3.98
N LYS A 231 -17.34 -11.17 -4.51
CA LYS A 231 -17.69 -9.90 -5.15
C LYS A 231 -18.78 -9.16 -4.38
N ALA A 232 -18.61 -7.85 -4.21
CA ALA A 232 -19.57 -6.99 -3.53
C ALA A 232 -19.96 -5.77 -4.37
N THR A 233 -21.15 -5.21 -4.10
CA THR A 233 -21.61 -3.94 -4.68
C THR A 233 -21.12 -2.75 -3.85
N ILE A 234 -21.09 -1.55 -4.44
CA ILE A 234 -20.67 -0.34 -3.70
C ILE A 234 -21.56 -0.09 -2.48
N GLY A 235 -22.88 -0.30 -2.60
CA GLY A 235 -23.80 -0.18 -1.46
C GLY A 235 -23.48 -1.16 -0.33
N GLN A 236 -23.09 -2.39 -0.64
CA GLN A 236 -22.62 -3.36 0.36
C GLN A 236 -21.30 -2.95 0.99
N ILE A 237 -20.34 -2.45 0.21
CA ILE A 237 -19.05 -1.94 0.70
C ILE A 237 -19.28 -0.75 1.65
N ALA A 238 -20.04 0.26 1.23
CA ALA A 238 -20.36 1.42 2.04
C ALA A 238 -21.11 1.05 3.33
N THR A 239 -22.04 0.09 3.26
CA THR A 239 -22.75 -0.44 4.44
C THR A 239 -21.79 -1.14 5.41
N ALA A 240 -20.90 -1.99 4.91
CA ALA A 240 -19.91 -2.69 5.73
C ALA A 240 -18.96 -1.68 6.42
N MET A 241 -18.50 -0.67 5.69
CA MET A 241 -17.67 0.42 6.25
C MET A 241 -18.40 1.21 7.33
N ALA A 242 -19.69 1.54 7.13
CA ALA A 242 -20.50 2.26 8.11
C ALA A 242 -20.72 1.49 9.42
N ASN A 243 -20.56 0.17 9.39
CA ASN A 243 -20.71 -0.71 10.54
C ASN A 243 -19.38 -1.05 11.22
N VAL A 244 -18.26 -0.52 10.73
CA VAL A 244 -16.96 -0.69 11.39
C VAL A 244 -16.94 0.04 12.74
N PRO A 245 -16.50 -0.62 13.83
CA PRO A 245 -16.37 0.00 15.14
C PRO A 245 -15.39 1.19 15.14
N GLY A 246 -15.67 2.22 15.95
CA GLY A 246 -14.76 3.36 16.15
C GLY A 246 -14.91 4.50 15.13
N LEU A 247 -15.81 4.37 14.16
CA LEU A 247 -16.12 5.45 13.21
C LEU A 247 -16.96 6.55 13.89
N ASP A 248 -16.67 7.82 13.58
CA ASP A 248 -17.48 8.95 14.03
C ASP A 248 -18.92 8.85 13.51
N ARG A 249 -19.89 9.36 14.28
CA ARG A 249 -21.31 9.33 13.92
C ARG A 249 -21.59 10.02 12.58
N THR A 250 -20.91 11.13 12.29
CA THR A 250 -21.07 11.92 11.06
C THR A 250 -20.60 11.11 9.85
N ALA A 251 -19.41 10.52 9.93
CA ALA A 251 -18.86 9.66 8.88
C ALA A 251 -19.76 8.44 8.65
N LYS A 252 -20.27 7.82 9.72
CA LYS A 252 -21.21 6.70 9.63
C LYS A 252 -22.50 7.08 8.89
N ILE A 253 -23.11 8.21 9.22
CA ILE A 253 -24.32 8.69 8.54
C ILE A 253 -24.02 8.98 7.07
N ALA A 254 -22.90 9.64 6.78
CA ALA A 254 -22.49 9.93 5.40
C ALA A 254 -22.32 8.63 4.58
N LEU A 255 -21.65 7.61 5.13
CA LEU A 255 -21.51 6.29 4.49
C LEU A 255 -22.87 5.59 4.28
N GLN A 256 -23.80 5.69 5.22
CA GLN A 256 -25.16 5.14 5.08
C GLN A 256 -25.97 5.88 4.00
N THR A 257 -25.85 7.20 3.93
CA THR A 257 -26.46 8.01 2.87
C THR A 257 -25.90 7.62 1.51
N MET A 258 -24.58 7.42 1.39
CA MET A 258 -23.95 6.94 0.16
C MET A 258 -24.39 5.52 -0.20
N ALA A 259 -24.47 4.62 0.79
CA ALA A 259 -24.91 3.24 0.59
C ALA A 259 -26.36 3.16 0.08
N SER A 260 -27.25 3.98 0.61
CA SER A 260 -28.67 4.05 0.21
C SER A 260 -28.88 4.77 -1.13
N SER A 261 -27.99 5.70 -1.48
CA SER A 261 -28.04 6.42 -2.76
C SER A 261 -27.36 5.66 -3.89
N ALA A 262 -26.54 4.65 -3.60
CA ALA A 262 -25.87 3.84 -4.60
C ALA A 262 -26.87 2.92 -5.32
N THR A 263 -27.22 3.29 -6.55
CA THR A 263 -28.10 2.48 -7.42
C THR A 263 -27.31 1.51 -8.30
N ASN A 264 -25.99 1.71 -8.42
CA ASN A 264 -25.12 0.84 -9.19
C ASN A 264 -25.00 -0.55 -8.53
N THR A 265 -25.44 -1.59 -9.24
CA THR A 265 -25.41 -2.99 -8.80
C THR A 265 -24.20 -3.77 -9.31
N ALA A 266 -23.21 -3.11 -9.90
CA ALA A 266 -21.97 -3.75 -10.36
C ALA A 266 -21.27 -4.46 -9.21
N ARG A 267 -20.80 -5.70 -9.47
CA ARG A 267 -20.13 -6.54 -8.49
C ARG A 267 -18.63 -6.53 -8.70
N ILE A 268 -17.91 -5.94 -7.74
CA ILE A 268 -16.46 -5.72 -7.78
C ILE A 268 -15.73 -6.89 -7.12
N PRO A 269 -14.67 -7.46 -7.73
CA PRO A 269 -13.76 -8.38 -7.07
C PRO A 269 -13.02 -7.68 -5.92
N LEU A 270 -13.21 -8.16 -4.69
CA LEU A 270 -12.64 -7.50 -3.50
C LEU A 270 -11.11 -7.62 -3.42
N SER A 271 -10.54 -8.65 -4.05
CA SER A 271 -9.09 -8.84 -4.22
C SER A 271 -8.39 -7.70 -4.95
N ASN A 272 -9.13 -6.94 -5.78
CA ASN A 272 -8.58 -5.78 -6.49
C ASN A 272 -8.58 -4.51 -5.61
N LEU A 273 -9.33 -4.53 -4.51
CA LEU A 273 -9.44 -3.41 -3.58
C LEU A 273 -8.43 -3.50 -2.45
N VAL A 274 -8.24 -4.70 -1.88
CA VAL A 274 -7.38 -4.95 -0.72
C VAL A 274 -6.69 -6.30 -0.86
N ASP A 275 -5.39 -6.35 -0.58
CA ASP A 275 -4.66 -7.61 -0.35
C ASP A 275 -4.18 -7.68 1.10
N LEU A 276 -4.61 -8.72 1.82
CA LEU A 276 -4.19 -8.95 3.21
C LEU A 276 -2.98 -9.88 3.32
N GLY A 277 -2.44 -10.36 2.19
CA GLY A 277 -1.30 -11.27 2.16
C GLY A 277 -1.49 -12.48 3.08
N SER A 278 -0.46 -12.77 3.89
CA SER A 278 -0.47 -13.84 4.90
C SER A 278 -1.55 -13.67 5.97
N VAL A 279 -1.94 -12.42 6.30
CA VAL A 279 -3.03 -12.13 7.25
C VAL A 279 -4.37 -12.61 6.70
N GLY A 280 -4.51 -12.69 5.38
CA GLY A 280 -5.69 -13.23 4.71
C GLY A 280 -6.07 -14.66 5.14
N SER A 281 -5.09 -15.47 5.57
CA SER A 281 -5.32 -16.85 6.02
C SER A 281 -5.92 -16.96 7.43
N LEU A 282 -5.97 -15.85 8.18
CA LEU A 282 -6.56 -15.84 9.51
C LEU A 282 -8.09 -15.95 9.42
N GLY A 283 -8.68 -16.60 10.43
CA GLY A 283 -10.12 -16.60 10.62
C GLY A 283 -10.64 -15.20 10.94
N LEU A 284 -11.89 -14.93 10.56
CA LEU A 284 -12.57 -13.67 10.86
C LEU A 284 -12.51 -13.32 12.36
N GLY A 285 -12.35 -12.03 12.66
CA GLY A 285 -12.17 -11.51 14.03
C GLY A 285 -10.81 -11.77 14.67
N GLN A 286 -9.87 -12.45 13.99
CA GLN A 286 -8.47 -12.55 14.45
C GLN A 286 -7.66 -11.34 13.98
N GLN A 287 -6.93 -10.72 14.89
CA GLN A 287 -6.03 -9.61 14.57
C GLN A 287 -4.63 -9.84 15.17
N PRO A 288 -3.56 -9.83 14.36
CA PRO A 288 -2.20 -9.85 14.87
C PRO A 288 -1.92 -8.59 15.70
N ALA A 289 -1.38 -8.79 16.92
CA ALA A 289 -1.02 -7.68 17.78
C ALA A 289 0.00 -6.74 17.10
N GLY A 290 -0.29 -5.44 17.10
CA GLY A 290 0.57 -4.40 16.52
C GLY A 290 0.43 -4.21 15.00
N LEU A 291 -0.40 -5.00 14.31
CA LEU A 291 -0.66 -4.82 12.88
C LEU A 291 -2.07 -4.22 12.68
N SER A 292 -2.14 -2.90 12.55
CA SER A 292 -3.36 -2.18 12.15
C SER A 292 -3.39 -1.99 10.64
N VAL A 293 -4.52 -2.33 10.02
CA VAL A 293 -4.72 -2.13 8.59
C VAL A 293 -5.82 -1.09 8.46
N ASN A 294 -5.46 0.16 8.21
CA ASN A 294 -6.43 1.24 8.11
C ASN A 294 -6.45 1.80 6.69
N ALA A 295 -7.61 2.26 6.25
CA ALA A 295 -7.78 2.88 4.95
C ALA A 295 -8.73 4.08 5.09
N SER A 296 -8.48 5.16 4.35
CA SER A 296 -9.42 6.29 4.33
C SER A 296 -10.75 5.82 3.76
N ALA A 297 -11.84 6.18 4.44
CA ALA A 297 -13.18 5.82 3.99
C ALA A 297 -13.47 6.36 2.58
N LEU A 298 -13.09 7.61 2.31
CA LEU A 298 -13.29 8.19 0.99
C LEU A 298 -12.49 7.42 -0.08
N SER A 299 -11.21 7.11 0.17
CA SER A 299 -10.36 6.37 -0.77
C SER A 299 -10.88 4.96 -1.06
N MET A 300 -11.40 4.25 -0.05
CA MET A 300 -12.02 2.92 -0.26
C MET A 300 -13.24 3.02 -1.16
N LEU A 301 -14.08 4.05 -0.97
CA LEU A 301 -15.29 4.25 -1.76
C LEU A 301 -14.98 4.68 -3.19
N THR A 302 -14.02 5.59 -3.39
CA THR A 302 -13.61 6.00 -4.74
C THR A 302 -12.96 4.85 -5.49
N ALA A 303 -12.11 4.05 -4.82
CA ALA A 303 -11.52 2.85 -5.42
C ALA A 303 -12.58 1.79 -5.75
N ALA A 304 -13.56 1.55 -4.86
CA ALA A 304 -14.68 0.66 -5.15
C ALA A 304 -15.52 1.16 -6.32
N ALA A 305 -15.86 2.45 -6.36
CA ALA A 305 -16.66 3.03 -7.43
C ALA A 305 -15.93 3.01 -8.77
N ALA A 306 -14.61 3.25 -8.78
CA ALA A 306 -13.77 3.09 -9.97
C ALA A 306 -13.85 1.66 -10.53
N LEU A 307 -13.68 0.66 -9.68
CA LEU A 307 -13.75 -0.75 -10.07
C LEU A 307 -15.17 -1.17 -10.51
N ALA A 308 -16.22 -0.60 -9.93
CA ALA A 308 -17.61 -0.91 -10.30
C ALA A 308 -18.02 -0.26 -11.63
N ASN A 309 -17.48 0.91 -11.94
CA ASN A 309 -17.81 1.61 -13.17
C ASN A 309 -17.08 1.03 -14.38
N GLY A 310 -15.94 0.36 -14.20
CA GLY A 310 -15.21 -0.28 -15.30
C GLY A 310 -14.91 0.73 -16.41
N THR A 311 -15.40 0.50 -17.63
CA THR A 311 -15.26 1.44 -18.76
C THR A 311 -16.27 2.60 -18.76
N ASN A 312 -17.17 2.68 -17.80
CA ASN A 312 -18.21 3.71 -17.77
C ASN A 312 -17.66 5.03 -17.26
N GLN A 313 -17.91 6.08 -18.05
CA GLN A 313 -17.37 7.42 -17.86
C GLN A 313 -18.35 8.23 -17.01
N ALA A 314 -17.87 8.88 -15.95
CA ALA A 314 -18.66 9.86 -15.23
C ALA A 314 -18.60 11.18 -16.00
N THR A 315 -19.74 11.67 -16.51
CA THR A 315 -19.83 13.02 -17.09
C THR A 315 -20.60 13.92 -16.14
N VAL A 316 -19.96 14.99 -15.71
CA VAL A 316 -20.48 15.94 -14.72
C VAL A 316 -20.52 17.32 -15.33
N ASP A 317 -21.67 17.99 -15.29
CA ASP A 317 -21.78 19.40 -15.62
C ASP A 317 -21.56 20.24 -14.35
N LEU A 318 -20.46 20.99 -14.33
CA LEU A 318 -20.02 21.86 -13.24
C LEU A 318 -20.30 23.35 -13.53
N GLY A 319 -20.97 23.66 -14.65
CA GLY A 319 -21.13 25.04 -15.15
C GLY A 319 -21.79 26.01 -14.18
N ALA A 320 -22.67 25.53 -13.29
CA ALA A 320 -23.35 26.37 -12.29
C ALA A 320 -22.54 26.62 -11.00
N THR A 321 -21.41 25.94 -10.80
CA THR A 321 -20.71 25.89 -9.51
C THR A 321 -19.46 26.77 -9.45
N MET A 322 -18.98 27.30 -10.59
CA MET A 322 -17.70 28.01 -10.70
C MET A 322 -17.86 29.44 -11.23
N PRO A 323 -17.60 30.49 -10.42
CA PRO A 323 -17.58 31.87 -10.89
C PRO A 323 -16.57 32.07 -12.02
N GLY A 324 -17.00 32.65 -13.15
CA GLY A 324 -16.14 32.96 -14.30
C GLY A 324 -16.16 31.92 -15.43
N LEU A 325 -16.76 30.74 -15.23
CA LEU A 325 -17.00 29.75 -16.29
C LEU A 325 -18.48 29.79 -16.68
N THR A 326 -18.77 29.67 -17.98
CA THR A 326 -20.14 29.67 -18.53
C THR A 326 -20.70 28.26 -18.72
N SER A 327 -19.83 27.31 -19.05
CA SER A 327 -20.14 25.89 -19.05
C SER A 327 -18.88 25.09 -18.77
N THR A 328 -19.02 24.01 -18.03
CA THR A 328 -17.88 23.15 -17.65
C THR A 328 -18.35 21.72 -17.65
N THR A 329 -17.97 20.95 -18.68
CA THR A 329 -18.25 19.52 -18.74
C THR A 329 -16.99 18.75 -18.35
N LEU A 330 -17.11 17.86 -17.39
CA LEU A 330 -16.04 17.02 -16.90
C LEU A 330 -16.37 15.56 -17.16
N ALA A 331 -15.59 14.89 -18.01
CA ALA A 331 -15.66 13.45 -18.21
C ALA A 331 -14.45 12.76 -17.53
N ILE A 332 -14.71 11.71 -16.76
CA ILE A 332 -13.69 10.97 -16.02
C ILE A 332 -13.81 9.49 -16.34
N ALA A 333 -12.68 8.85 -16.61
CA ALA A 333 -12.53 7.41 -16.68
C ALA A 333 -11.41 6.98 -15.72
N ILE A 334 -11.65 5.90 -14.98
CA ILE A 334 -10.67 5.33 -14.05
C ILE A 334 -10.42 3.89 -14.52
N GLY A 335 -9.20 3.60 -14.91
CA GLY A 335 -8.76 2.28 -15.36
C GLY A 335 -8.35 1.39 -14.19
N GLU A 336 -8.25 0.09 -14.43
CA GLU A 336 -7.71 -0.82 -13.42
C GLU A 336 -6.19 -0.65 -13.29
N PRO A 337 -5.61 -0.83 -12.09
CA PRO A 337 -4.18 -1.04 -11.97
C PRO A 337 -3.71 -2.22 -12.84
N MET A 338 -2.43 -2.23 -13.22
CA MET A 338 -1.84 -3.38 -13.92
C MET A 338 -2.18 -4.69 -13.17
N GLN A 339 -2.64 -5.70 -13.95
CA GLN A 339 -3.16 -6.99 -13.50
C GLN A 339 -2.63 -7.43 -12.12
N ASN A 340 -3.54 -7.46 -11.13
CA ASN A 340 -3.39 -8.03 -9.78
C ASN A 340 -2.60 -7.23 -8.72
N SER A 341 -2.50 -5.89 -8.83
CA SER A 341 -1.95 -5.07 -7.74
C SER A 341 -3.04 -4.17 -7.14
N PRO A 342 -3.41 -4.33 -5.86
CA PRO A 342 -4.34 -3.42 -5.19
C PRO A 342 -3.63 -2.10 -4.85
N TRP A 343 -4.42 -1.11 -4.45
CA TRP A 343 -3.91 0.17 -3.94
C TRP A 343 -3.48 0.11 -2.46
N LEU A 344 -3.97 -0.91 -1.73
CA LEU A 344 -3.65 -1.20 -0.32
C LEU A 344 -3.28 -2.67 -0.17
N ALA A 345 -2.14 -2.94 0.47
CA ALA A 345 -1.69 -4.31 0.74
C ALA A 345 -1.05 -4.46 2.13
N VAL A 346 -1.07 -5.70 2.63
CA VAL A 346 -0.32 -6.15 3.82
C VAL A 346 0.64 -7.26 3.40
N GLY A 347 1.93 -7.06 3.64
CA GLY A 347 2.90 -8.08 3.24
C GLY A 347 4.33 -7.86 3.72
N GLU A 348 5.20 -8.75 3.26
CA GLU A 348 6.65 -8.71 3.49
C GLU A 348 7.34 -7.80 2.45
N ALA A 349 8.65 -7.56 2.63
CA ALA A 349 9.48 -6.89 1.65
C ALA A 349 9.33 -7.54 0.25
N GLY A 350 9.14 -6.70 -0.77
CA GLY A 350 8.82 -7.10 -2.14
C GLY A 350 7.36 -6.88 -2.55
N THR A 351 6.45 -6.68 -1.59
CA THR A 351 5.04 -6.35 -1.86
C THR A 351 4.92 -5.05 -2.64
N VAL A 352 4.06 -5.02 -3.67
CA VAL A 352 3.86 -3.86 -4.55
C VAL A 352 2.38 -3.49 -4.57
N VAL A 353 2.09 -2.20 -4.39
CA VAL A 353 0.77 -1.61 -4.59
C VAL A 353 0.84 -0.59 -5.73
N ARG A 354 -0.27 -0.45 -6.46
CA ARG A 354 -0.39 0.46 -7.58
C ARG A 354 -1.72 1.18 -7.55
N THR A 355 -1.72 2.44 -7.99
CA THR A 355 -2.98 3.16 -8.23
C THR A 355 -3.60 2.76 -9.56
N ALA A 356 -4.87 3.10 -9.74
CA ALA A 356 -5.52 3.12 -11.03
C ALA A 356 -4.91 4.17 -11.97
N GLN A 357 -5.04 3.94 -13.27
CA GLN A 357 -4.85 5.00 -14.27
C GLN A 357 -6.11 5.86 -14.32
N THR A 358 -5.97 7.15 -14.60
CA THR A 358 -7.11 8.07 -14.66
C THR A 358 -7.01 8.95 -15.89
N ARG A 359 -8.09 9.03 -16.65
CA ARG A 359 -8.26 9.98 -17.75
C ARG A 359 -9.34 10.98 -17.40
N ILE A 360 -9.02 12.25 -17.62
CA ILE A 360 -9.91 13.37 -17.43
C ILE A 360 -10.02 14.11 -18.75
N LYS A 361 -11.25 14.43 -19.16
CA LYS A 361 -11.54 15.39 -20.22
C LYS A 361 -12.38 16.49 -19.60
N LEU A 362 -11.75 17.64 -19.43
CA LEU A 362 -12.37 18.86 -18.97
C LEU A 362 -12.61 19.75 -20.19
N ASN A 363 -13.87 20.06 -20.46
CA ASN A 363 -14.24 21.06 -21.46
C ASN A 363 -14.82 22.28 -20.74
N ALA A 364 -14.06 23.37 -20.71
CA ALA A 364 -14.43 24.58 -20.02
C ALA A 364 -14.60 25.75 -21.01
N SER A 365 -15.74 26.43 -20.95
CA SER A 365 -15.98 27.65 -21.70
C SER A 365 -16.00 28.86 -20.79
N VAL A 366 -15.16 29.85 -21.08
CA VAL A 366 -15.10 31.11 -20.34
C VAL A 366 -15.95 32.14 -21.07
N GLY A 367 -16.95 32.68 -20.36
CA GLY A 367 -17.74 33.81 -20.85
C GLY A 367 -16.99 35.11 -20.64
N ILE A 368 -16.73 35.84 -21.72
CA ILE A 368 -15.95 37.06 -21.66
C ILE A 368 -16.87 38.24 -21.36
N GLY A 369 -16.94 38.60 -20.08
CA GLY A 369 -17.63 39.77 -19.57
C GLY A 369 -17.06 41.09 -20.11
N ASN A 370 -17.93 42.08 -20.35
CA ASN A 370 -17.52 43.40 -20.82
C ASN A 370 -16.98 44.24 -19.65
N GLY A 371 -15.66 44.25 -19.45
CA GLY A 371 -15.01 44.98 -18.35
C GLY A 371 -13.96 45.96 -18.86
N ASN A 372 -14.25 47.26 -18.82
CA ASN A 372 -13.31 48.36 -19.07
C ASN A 372 -12.28 48.57 -17.92
N ASN A 373 -12.05 47.58 -17.07
CA ASN A 373 -11.02 47.61 -16.03
C ASN A 373 -10.06 46.46 -16.30
N GLY A 374 -8.75 46.70 -16.28
CA GLY A 374 -7.68 45.79 -16.70
C GLY A 374 -7.58 44.42 -16.01
N ASN A 375 -8.60 44.00 -15.27
CA ASN A 375 -8.76 42.70 -14.63
C ASN A 375 -10.18 42.19 -14.95
N GLY A 376 -10.40 41.69 -16.17
CA GLY A 376 -11.74 41.37 -16.69
C GLY A 376 -12.41 40.15 -16.03
N TYR A 377 -13.40 40.38 -15.17
CA TYR A 377 -14.46 39.44 -14.81
C TYR A 377 -15.75 40.25 -14.53
N GLY A 378 -16.73 40.19 -15.43
CA GLY A 378 -17.95 41.02 -15.32
C GLY A 378 -19.21 40.32 -15.84
N ASN A 379 -20.28 40.34 -15.04
CA ASN A 379 -21.61 39.89 -15.40
C ASN A 379 -22.36 40.99 -16.17
N GLY A 380 -22.72 40.72 -17.43
CA GLY A 380 -23.94 41.24 -18.05
C GLY A 380 -23.94 42.67 -18.62
N ASN A 381 -24.00 42.71 -19.96
CA ASN A 381 -25.04 43.36 -20.79
C ASN A 381 -24.53 44.45 -21.76
N GLY A 382 -24.54 44.11 -23.06
CA GLY A 382 -24.23 44.99 -24.19
C GLY A 382 -22.79 44.83 -24.70
N ASN A 383 -22.64 44.25 -25.91
CA ASN A 383 -21.38 44.03 -26.66
C ASN A 383 -20.34 43.08 -26.02
N ALA A 384 -20.69 41.80 -25.83
CA ALA A 384 -19.80 40.74 -25.30
C ALA A 384 -18.47 40.60 -26.08
N GLY A 385 -17.35 40.68 -25.35
CA GLY A 385 -16.00 40.37 -25.83
C GLY A 385 -14.92 41.40 -25.46
N VAL A 386 -13.72 40.94 -25.12
CA VAL A 386 -12.56 41.77 -24.76
C VAL A 386 -11.93 42.34 -26.03
N ASN A 387 -11.68 43.65 -26.06
CA ASN A 387 -10.94 44.30 -27.14
C ASN A 387 -9.44 44.11 -26.92
N LEU A 388 -8.75 43.45 -27.85
CA LEU A 388 -7.31 43.14 -27.76
C LEU A 388 -6.44 44.15 -28.53
N GLY A 389 -7.03 45.25 -29.01
CA GLY A 389 -6.38 46.25 -29.85
C GLY A 389 -6.38 45.87 -31.34
N GLY A 390 -6.02 46.83 -32.21
CA GLY A 390 -5.89 46.58 -33.66
C GLY A 390 -7.17 46.17 -34.40
N GLY A 391 -8.35 46.42 -33.83
CA GLY A 391 -9.63 45.98 -34.39
C GLY A 391 -10.01 44.53 -34.07
N VAL A 392 -9.27 43.86 -33.18
CA VAL A 392 -9.50 42.47 -32.76
C VAL A 392 -10.34 42.43 -31.49
N LYS A 393 -11.45 41.68 -31.49
CA LYS A 393 -12.31 41.47 -30.33
C LYS A 393 -12.57 39.98 -30.13
N LEU A 394 -12.20 39.46 -28.97
CA LEU A 394 -12.40 38.05 -28.60
C LEU A 394 -13.77 37.86 -27.97
N LEU A 395 -14.52 36.87 -28.45
CA LEU A 395 -15.92 36.62 -28.11
C LEU A 395 -16.08 35.52 -27.05
N SER A 396 -15.34 34.42 -27.20
CA SER A 396 -15.37 33.24 -26.33
C SER A 396 -14.02 32.53 -26.31
N VAL A 397 -13.75 31.83 -25.21
CA VAL A 397 -12.63 30.89 -25.08
C VAL A 397 -13.17 29.52 -24.70
N ASN A 398 -12.70 28.50 -25.41
CA ASN A 398 -13.01 27.11 -25.17
C ASN A 398 -11.72 26.34 -24.85
N LEU A 399 -11.73 25.55 -23.78
CA LEU A 399 -10.57 24.86 -23.24
C LEU A 399 -10.86 23.36 -23.12
N PRO A 400 -10.64 22.58 -24.19
CA PRO A 400 -10.73 21.13 -24.16
C PRO A 400 -9.41 20.55 -23.64
N LEU A 401 -9.31 20.43 -22.32
CA LEU A 401 -8.15 19.87 -21.62
C LEU A 401 -8.36 18.38 -21.39
N ASN A 402 -7.45 17.56 -21.91
CA ASN A 402 -7.39 16.13 -21.66
C ASN A 402 -6.16 15.86 -20.79
N VAL A 403 -6.34 15.20 -19.65
CA VAL A 403 -5.26 14.82 -18.74
C VAL A 403 -5.32 13.32 -18.53
N GLU A 404 -4.24 12.63 -18.87
CA GLU A 404 -4.04 11.22 -18.59
C GLU A 404 -2.96 11.09 -17.52
N VAL A 405 -3.33 10.50 -16.39
CA VAL A 405 -2.43 10.16 -15.30
C VAL A 405 -2.28 8.65 -15.26
N ALA A 406 -1.05 8.18 -15.40
CA ALA A 406 -0.72 6.78 -15.25
C ALA A 406 -0.71 6.36 -13.77
N TYR A 407 -0.52 5.07 -13.52
CA TYR A 407 -0.46 4.55 -12.16
C TYR A 407 0.80 5.05 -11.43
N ALA A 408 0.63 5.41 -10.16
CA ALA A 408 1.73 5.49 -9.20
C ALA A 408 2.00 4.09 -8.63
N GLU A 409 3.26 3.81 -8.30
CA GLU A 409 3.70 2.54 -7.72
C GLU A 409 4.35 2.79 -6.37
N ALA A 410 4.05 1.93 -5.39
CA ALA A 410 4.81 1.87 -4.15
C ALA A 410 5.21 0.42 -3.86
N LYS A 411 6.50 0.20 -3.61
CA LYS A 411 7.07 -1.10 -3.31
C LYS A 411 7.68 -1.09 -1.91
N LEU A 412 7.22 -2.01 -1.07
CA LEU A 412 7.82 -2.24 0.23
C LEU A 412 9.21 -2.85 0.04
N THR A 413 10.27 -2.12 0.42
CA THR A 413 11.66 -2.54 0.18
C THR A 413 12.31 -3.16 1.39
N ASP A 414 11.99 -2.69 2.59
CA ASP A 414 12.56 -3.19 3.84
C ASP A 414 11.62 -2.96 5.03
N ILE A 415 11.68 -3.87 6.01
CA ILE A 415 11.12 -3.68 7.35
C ILE A 415 12.20 -4.08 8.35
N SER A 416 12.64 -3.13 9.17
CA SER A 416 13.68 -3.37 10.17
C SER A 416 13.24 -2.96 11.57
N CYS A 417 13.69 -3.72 12.58
CA CYS A 417 13.38 -3.48 13.99
C CYS A 417 14.66 -3.54 14.84
N PRO A 418 15.55 -2.52 14.77
CA PRO A 418 16.91 -2.60 15.30
C PRO A 418 17.00 -2.87 16.81
N THR A 419 16.08 -2.30 17.60
CA THR A 419 16.05 -2.42 19.07
C THR A 419 14.70 -2.96 19.56
N GLY A 420 13.98 -3.71 18.72
CA GLY A 420 12.69 -4.32 19.03
C GLY A 420 11.47 -3.56 18.45
N PRO A 421 10.24 -3.95 18.85
CA PRO A 421 9.00 -3.50 18.20
C PRO A 421 8.78 -1.98 18.16
N SER A 422 9.23 -1.26 19.18
CA SER A 422 9.09 0.22 19.25
C SER A 422 10.04 0.98 18.31
N SER A 423 11.01 0.29 17.72
CA SER A 423 12.03 0.88 16.83
C SER A 423 11.79 0.56 15.35
N ILE A 424 10.59 0.07 15.02
CA ILE A 424 10.24 -0.36 13.67
C ILE A 424 10.46 0.77 12.65
N LYS A 425 11.08 0.41 11.54
CA LYS A 425 11.27 1.25 10.37
C LYS A 425 10.78 0.50 9.14
N VAL A 426 9.97 1.19 8.34
CA VAL A 426 9.44 0.66 7.08
C VAL A 426 9.96 1.52 5.95
N SER A 427 10.61 0.91 4.97
CA SER A 427 11.08 1.59 3.77
C SER A 427 10.23 1.21 2.56
N ILE A 428 9.77 2.22 1.83
CA ILE A 428 8.95 2.08 0.64
C ILE A 428 9.62 2.85 -0.50
N ALA A 429 9.94 2.17 -1.59
CA ALA A 429 10.30 2.82 -2.83
C ALA A 429 9.00 3.26 -3.54
N ALA A 430 8.79 4.57 -3.64
CA ALA A 430 7.62 5.16 -4.27
C ALA A 430 8.01 5.79 -5.60
N GLN A 431 7.26 5.47 -6.65
CA GLN A 431 7.42 6.01 -7.99
C GLN A 431 6.14 6.74 -8.40
N PRO A 432 6.20 8.07 -8.61
CA PRO A 432 5.05 8.83 -9.10
C PRO A 432 4.58 8.35 -10.48
N GLY A 433 3.28 8.53 -10.73
CA GLY A 433 2.69 8.24 -12.03
C GLY A 433 3.16 9.21 -13.12
N VAL A 434 3.28 8.69 -14.34
CA VAL A 434 3.48 9.49 -15.56
C VAL A 434 2.25 10.34 -15.84
N VAL A 435 2.46 11.54 -16.36
CA VAL A 435 1.37 12.44 -16.74
C VAL A 435 1.54 12.81 -18.20
N ALA A 436 0.44 12.75 -18.95
CA ALA A 436 0.31 13.36 -20.26
C ALA A 436 -0.91 14.29 -20.24
N ALA A 437 -0.78 15.46 -20.86
CA ALA A 437 -1.85 16.43 -20.94
C ALA A 437 -1.87 17.07 -22.33
N HIS A 438 -3.06 17.25 -22.86
CA HIS A 438 -3.31 17.75 -24.21
C HIS A 438 -4.41 18.79 -24.16
N LEU A 439 -4.12 19.99 -24.66
CA LEU A 439 -5.14 20.99 -24.98
C LEU A 439 -5.53 20.76 -26.45
N ALA A 440 -6.55 19.94 -26.69
CA ALA A 440 -6.93 19.46 -28.02
C ALA A 440 -8.29 18.74 -27.97
N ASP A 441 -8.92 18.57 -29.13
CA ASP A 441 -10.12 17.75 -29.24
C ASP A 441 -9.70 16.28 -29.26
N SER A 442 -10.45 15.45 -28.54
CA SER A 442 -10.23 14.01 -28.46
C SER A 442 -11.44 13.26 -29.01
N SER A 443 -11.19 12.21 -29.79
CA SER A 443 -12.25 11.33 -30.29
C SER A 443 -12.98 10.70 -29.10
N ALA A 444 -14.31 10.87 -29.02
CA ALA A 444 -15.11 10.33 -27.92
C ALA A 444 -15.09 8.79 -27.86
N SER A 445 -14.85 8.12 -28.99
CA SER A 445 -14.73 6.66 -29.06
C SER A 445 -13.46 6.18 -28.35
N GLY A 446 -13.62 5.39 -27.28
CA GLY A 446 -12.50 4.76 -26.57
C GLY A 446 -11.83 5.59 -25.49
N PHE A 447 -12.44 6.70 -25.03
CA PHE A 447 -11.89 7.50 -23.91
C PHE A 447 -11.57 6.64 -22.67
N ALA A 448 -12.49 5.73 -22.30
CA ALA A 448 -12.30 4.78 -21.19
C ALA A 448 -11.57 3.49 -21.57
N ASP A 449 -11.12 3.33 -22.81
CA ASP A 449 -10.30 2.19 -23.22
C ASP A 449 -8.82 2.52 -23.00
N PHE A 450 -8.29 2.11 -21.85
CA PHE A 450 -6.88 2.29 -21.48
C PHE A 450 -5.92 1.39 -22.25
N THR A 451 -6.41 0.47 -23.08
CA THR A 451 -5.56 -0.39 -23.94
C THR A 451 -5.12 0.32 -25.22
N ARG A 452 -5.71 1.47 -25.55
CA ARG A 452 -5.42 2.26 -26.75
C ARG A 452 -4.98 3.67 -26.38
N PRO A 453 -3.99 4.24 -27.09
CA PRO A 453 -3.66 5.66 -26.96
C PRO A 453 -4.81 6.52 -27.49
N GLN A 454 -5.02 7.70 -26.90
CA GLN A 454 -5.99 8.65 -27.41
C GLN A 454 -5.48 9.33 -28.68
N SER A 455 -6.36 9.58 -29.64
CA SER A 455 -6.09 10.44 -30.80
C SER A 455 -6.59 11.85 -30.55
N PHE A 456 -5.76 12.83 -30.88
CA PHE A 456 -6.03 14.25 -30.70
C PHE A 456 -6.06 14.98 -32.04
N SER A 457 -6.92 16.00 -32.15
CA SER A 457 -6.99 16.91 -33.29
C SER A 457 -7.03 18.36 -32.81
N ASP A 458 -6.73 19.29 -33.72
CA ASP A 458 -6.88 20.72 -33.47
C ASP A 458 -8.28 21.01 -32.92
N ALA A 459 -8.33 21.77 -31.84
CA ALA A 459 -9.57 22.21 -31.22
C ALA A 459 -9.81 23.69 -31.47
N GLU A 460 -11.07 24.09 -31.51
CA GLU A 460 -11.45 25.49 -31.45
C GLU A 460 -11.17 26.03 -30.04
N ILE A 461 -10.16 26.91 -29.94
CA ILE A 461 -9.70 27.50 -28.67
C ILE A 461 -10.39 28.83 -28.42
N ALA A 462 -10.70 29.59 -29.48
CA ALA A 462 -11.19 30.95 -29.35
C ALA A 462 -11.97 31.43 -30.59
N ASP A 463 -13.02 32.20 -30.33
CA ASP A 463 -13.77 32.93 -31.36
C ASP A 463 -13.40 34.40 -31.35
N VAL A 464 -13.03 34.92 -32.51
CA VAL A 464 -12.60 36.31 -32.65
C VAL A 464 -13.39 37.02 -33.75
N SER A 465 -13.74 38.28 -33.49
CA SER A 465 -14.20 39.21 -34.51
C SER A 465 -13.09 40.19 -34.87
N LEU A 466 -12.91 40.44 -36.17
CA LEU A 466 -11.91 41.34 -36.71
C LEU A 466 -12.60 42.49 -37.44
N LYS A 467 -12.18 43.70 -37.11
CA LYS A 467 -12.56 44.95 -37.78
C LYS A 467 -11.30 45.66 -38.27
N LEU A 468 -10.88 45.31 -39.46
CA LEU A 468 -9.86 46.04 -40.20
C LEU A 468 -10.57 47.12 -41.03
N LEU A 469 -9.94 48.29 -41.24
CA LEU A 469 -10.54 49.52 -41.79
C LEU A 469 -11.70 49.33 -42.80
N LEU A 470 -11.55 48.43 -43.77
CA LEU A 470 -12.54 48.14 -44.83
C LEU A 470 -13.18 46.74 -44.76
N ILE A 471 -12.75 45.86 -43.85
CA ILE A 471 -13.14 44.45 -43.76
C ILE A 471 -13.61 44.14 -42.34
N ASN A 472 -14.89 43.77 -42.21
CA ASN A 472 -15.46 43.26 -40.96
C ASN A 472 -15.67 41.75 -41.09
N LEU A 473 -14.92 40.97 -40.32
CA LEU A 473 -15.11 39.53 -40.18
C LEU A 473 -15.65 39.26 -38.78
N ASN A 474 -16.93 38.91 -38.70
CA ASN A 474 -17.63 38.84 -37.42
C ASN A 474 -17.37 37.53 -36.64
N LEU A 475 -16.74 36.53 -37.25
CA LEU A 475 -16.40 35.25 -36.60
C LEU A 475 -15.23 34.56 -37.33
N LEU A 476 -14.05 34.57 -36.71
CA LEU A 476 -12.92 33.72 -37.07
C LEU A 476 -12.66 32.76 -35.92
N GLN A 477 -12.57 31.48 -36.29
CA GLN A 477 -12.23 30.41 -35.38
C GLN A 477 -10.71 30.27 -35.32
N ILE A 478 -10.19 30.32 -34.10
CA ILE A 478 -8.80 30.02 -33.81
C ILE A 478 -8.73 28.57 -33.38
N ASN A 479 -8.13 27.76 -34.23
CA ASN A 479 -7.89 26.37 -33.95
C ASN A 479 -6.47 26.20 -33.39
N GLY A 480 -6.29 25.26 -32.48
CA GLY A 480 -4.99 24.98 -31.94
C GLY A 480 -4.90 23.69 -31.17
N GLN A 481 -3.67 23.27 -30.95
CA GLN A 481 -3.36 22.15 -30.09
C GLN A 481 -2.06 22.37 -29.33
N SER A 482 -1.97 21.75 -28.16
CA SER A 482 -0.76 21.70 -27.36
C SER A 482 -0.67 20.40 -26.58
N ALA A 483 0.55 19.96 -26.29
CA ALA A 483 0.82 18.74 -25.55
C ALA A 483 1.96 18.92 -24.56
N PHE A 484 1.85 18.19 -23.45
CA PHE A 484 2.85 18.08 -22.40
C PHE A 484 2.88 16.65 -21.88
N SER A 485 4.08 16.11 -21.63
CA SER A 485 4.21 14.78 -21.02
C SER A 485 5.45 14.69 -20.13
N VAL A 486 5.33 13.91 -19.05
CA VAL A 486 6.44 13.59 -18.14
C VAL A 486 6.48 12.08 -17.96
N THR A 487 7.43 11.43 -18.65
CA THR A 487 7.43 9.98 -18.87
C THR A 487 8.53 9.22 -18.12
N ASN A 488 9.50 9.92 -17.51
CA ASN A 488 10.63 9.27 -16.83
C ASN A 488 10.70 9.68 -15.36
N MET A 489 10.08 8.86 -14.49
CA MET A 489 10.07 9.04 -13.04
C MET A 489 10.98 7.99 -12.39
N THR A 490 11.97 8.42 -11.62
CA THR A 490 12.80 7.49 -10.82
C THR A 490 12.16 7.22 -9.46
N PRO A 491 12.16 5.97 -8.97
CA PRO A 491 11.69 5.67 -7.62
C PRO A 491 12.46 6.45 -6.55
N THR A 492 11.75 6.96 -5.55
CA THR A 492 12.30 7.64 -4.37
C THR A 492 12.00 6.83 -3.13
N THR A 493 13.01 6.58 -2.29
CA THR A 493 12.83 5.84 -1.04
C THR A 493 12.25 6.72 0.06
N LEU A 494 11.08 6.33 0.56
CA LEU A 494 10.42 6.87 1.74
C LEU A 494 10.68 5.95 2.93
N THR A 495 11.05 6.51 4.08
CA THR A 495 11.25 5.73 5.32
C THR A 495 10.29 6.23 6.39
N TYR A 496 9.53 5.33 7.00
CA TYR A 496 8.56 5.61 8.06
C TYR A 496 9.10 5.07 9.40
N SER A 497 9.07 5.91 10.43
CA SER A 497 9.33 5.48 11.81
C SER A 497 8.07 4.96 12.50
N ALA A 498 8.22 4.34 13.67
CA ALA A 498 7.09 3.98 14.52
C ALA A 498 6.13 5.16 14.81
N THR A 499 6.66 6.38 14.99
CA THR A 499 5.84 7.58 15.20
C THR A 499 5.10 8.00 13.93
N ASP A 500 5.74 7.90 12.76
CA ASP A 500 5.08 8.18 11.49
C ASP A 500 3.91 7.22 11.25
N ILE A 501 4.10 5.94 11.57
CA ILE A 501 3.07 4.90 11.43
C ILE A 501 1.93 5.14 12.42
N ALA A 502 2.24 5.44 13.68
CA ALA A 502 1.24 5.73 14.71
C ALA A 502 0.42 6.99 14.39
N ASN A 503 1.08 8.03 13.89
CA ASN A 503 0.44 9.27 13.46
C ASN A 503 -0.20 9.17 12.07
N LYS A 504 -0.06 8.01 11.41
CA LYS A 504 -0.61 7.76 10.07
C LYS A 504 -0.10 8.79 9.05
N THR A 505 1.14 9.24 9.23
CA THR A 505 1.80 10.25 8.40
C THR A 505 1.81 9.82 6.95
N ILE A 506 1.40 10.72 6.07
CA ILE A 506 1.50 10.55 4.62
C ILE A 506 2.82 11.20 4.19
N LYS A 507 3.55 10.53 3.29
CA LYS A 507 4.72 11.12 2.63
C LYS A 507 4.47 11.10 1.13
N THR A 508 4.62 12.27 0.53
CA THR A 508 4.39 12.50 -0.90
C THR A 508 5.72 12.51 -1.63
N VAL A 509 5.83 11.73 -2.70
CA VAL A 509 6.88 11.91 -3.70
C VAL A 509 6.26 12.65 -4.85
N SER A 510 6.75 13.84 -5.16
CA SER A 510 6.29 14.61 -6.31
C SER A 510 7.42 14.93 -7.27
N THR A 511 7.06 15.08 -8.53
CA THR A 511 7.89 15.81 -9.47
C THR A 511 7.63 17.30 -9.30
N LYS A 512 8.64 18.01 -8.83
CA LYS A 512 8.51 19.44 -8.46
C LYS A 512 7.98 20.26 -9.65
N ASN A 513 7.04 21.16 -9.36
CA ASN A 513 6.51 22.20 -10.26
C ASN A 513 5.69 21.69 -11.47
N LEU A 514 5.03 20.54 -11.37
CA LEU A 514 4.27 19.97 -12.49
C LEU A 514 3.09 20.83 -12.97
N THR A 515 2.26 21.40 -12.09
CA THR A 515 1.07 22.19 -12.47
C THR A 515 1.43 23.53 -13.11
N GLN A 516 2.39 24.25 -12.53
CA GLN A 516 2.97 25.46 -13.14
C GLN A 516 3.66 25.15 -14.47
N SER A 517 4.42 24.06 -14.54
CA SER A 517 5.12 23.67 -15.77
C SER A 517 4.13 23.19 -16.84
N LEU A 518 3.05 22.51 -16.46
CA LEU A 518 2.01 22.01 -17.35
C LEU A 518 1.35 23.19 -18.07
N THR A 519 0.86 24.16 -17.32
CA THR A 519 0.20 25.35 -17.87
C THR A 519 1.16 26.16 -18.74
N THR A 520 2.35 26.44 -18.22
CA THR A 520 3.38 27.20 -18.95
C THR A 520 3.79 26.46 -20.22
N SER A 521 3.94 25.14 -20.18
CA SER A 521 4.32 24.33 -21.35
C SER A 521 3.17 24.22 -22.34
N LEU A 522 1.93 24.07 -21.90
CA LEU A 522 0.76 24.05 -22.78
C LEU A 522 0.62 25.39 -23.52
N VAL A 523 0.80 26.51 -22.82
CA VAL A 523 0.77 27.86 -23.42
C VAL A 523 1.96 28.08 -24.37
N ASN A 524 3.17 27.66 -23.99
CA ASN A 524 4.37 27.84 -24.80
C ASN A 524 4.38 26.96 -26.06
N ASN A 525 3.91 25.71 -25.94
CA ASN A 525 3.83 24.75 -27.04
C ASN A 525 2.53 24.90 -27.85
N LEU A 526 1.71 25.91 -27.56
CA LEU A 526 0.47 26.17 -28.27
C LEU A 526 0.75 26.53 -29.74
N SER A 527 0.35 25.63 -30.62
CA SER A 527 0.28 25.88 -32.06
C SER A 527 -1.11 26.41 -32.40
N LEU A 528 -1.18 27.54 -33.09
CA LEU A 528 -2.44 28.18 -33.49
C LEU A 528 -2.51 28.28 -35.01
N SER A 529 -3.66 27.93 -35.57
CA SER A 529 -4.04 28.13 -36.96
C SER A 529 -5.35 28.92 -37.04
N VAL A 530 -5.50 29.71 -38.09
CA VAL A 530 -6.72 30.52 -38.30
C VAL A 530 -7.41 30.00 -39.55
N ASN A 531 -8.69 29.64 -39.41
CA ASN A 531 -9.51 29.28 -40.56
C ASN A 531 -10.29 30.52 -41.04
N ALA A 532 -9.82 31.14 -42.12
CA ALA A 532 -10.44 32.32 -42.71
C ALA A 532 -11.20 31.98 -44.00
N LEU A 533 -12.30 31.22 -43.90
CA LEU A 533 -13.40 31.10 -44.90
C LEU A 533 -13.01 31.23 -46.40
N GLY A 534 -11.91 30.60 -46.83
CA GLY A 534 -11.46 30.57 -48.24
C GLY A 534 -10.88 31.87 -48.81
N LEU A 535 -10.61 32.89 -48.00
CA LEU A 535 -9.89 34.09 -48.44
C LEU A 535 -8.40 33.88 -48.23
N GLY A 536 -7.62 33.84 -49.32
CA GLY A 536 -6.16 33.66 -49.33
C GLY A 536 -5.37 34.83 -48.73
N ILE A 537 -5.72 35.24 -47.52
CA ILE A 537 -5.09 36.29 -46.73
C ILE A 537 -3.92 35.67 -45.97
N ASP A 538 -2.75 36.29 -46.05
CA ASP A 538 -1.60 35.94 -45.23
C ASP A 538 -1.89 36.25 -43.75
N VAL A 539 -2.40 35.23 -43.04
CA VAL A 539 -2.77 35.27 -41.63
C VAL A 539 -1.56 35.21 -40.68
N THR A 540 -0.34 35.10 -41.20
CA THR A 540 0.88 35.00 -40.39
C THR A 540 1.13 36.29 -39.58
N ALA A 541 0.89 37.45 -40.18
CA ALA A 541 0.96 38.74 -39.49
C ALA A 541 -0.14 38.90 -38.42
N LEU A 542 -1.31 38.29 -38.68
CA LEU A 542 -2.44 38.32 -37.77
C LEU A 542 -2.18 37.42 -36.54
N LEU A 543 -1.64 36.22 -36.76
CA LEU A 543 -1.19 35.30 -35.72
C LEU A 543 -0.15 35.94 -34.80
N GLY A 544 0.79 36.74 -35.36
CA GLY A 544 1.77 37.48 -34.56
C GLY A 544 1.16 38.51 -33.60
N THR A 545 0.00 39.07 -33.94
CA THR A 545 -0.71 40.07 -33.12
C THR A 545 -1.68 39.41 -32.13
N VAL A 546 -2.30 38.30 -32.53
CA VAL A 546 -3.32 37.58 -31.76
C VAL A 546 -2.70 36.63 -30.75
N LYS A 547 -1.58 35.98 -31.08
CA LYS A 547 -0.93 34.99 -30.21
C LYS A 547 -0.56 35.56 -28.83
N PRO A 548 0.11 36.72 -28.67
CA PRO A 548 0.43 37.29 -27.37
C PRO A 548 -0.82 37.61 -26.52
N ALA A 549 -1.91 38.00 -27.19
CA ALA A 549 -3.15 38.41 -26.56
C ALA A 549 -3.97 37.19 -26.09
N VAL A 550 -4.02 36.13 -26.92
CA VAL A 550 -4.57 34.82 -26.54
C VAL A 550 -3.76 34.20 -25.41
N THR A 551 -2.43 34.25 -25.46
CA THR A 551 -1.59 33.73 -24.36
C THR A 551 -1.76 34.52 -23.06
N THR A 552 -1.94 35.85 -23.13
CA THR A 552 -2.19 36.69 -21.94
C THR A 552 -3.54 36.38 -21.32
N LEU A 553 -4.58 36.18 -22.14
CA LEU A 553 -5.88 35.78 -21.63
C LEU A 553 -5.85 34.37 -21.05
N LEU A 554 -5.24 33.40 -21.74
CA LEU A 554 -5.05 32.05 -21.23
C LEU A 554 -4.37 32.10 -19.86
N ASN A 555 -3.31 32.89 -19.69
CA ASN A 555 -2.67 33.12 -18.39
C ASN A 555 -3.57 33.77 -17.32
N GLY A 556 -4.65 34.47 -17.71
CA GLY A 556 -5.63 35.05 -16.80
C GLY A 556 -6.73 34.08 -16.37
N VAL A 557 -7.06 33.08 -17.19
CA VAL A 557 -8.06 32.03 -16.91
C VAL A 557 -7.45 30.71 -16.44
N THR A 558 -6.12 30.60 -16.42
CA THR A 558 -5.43 29.40 -15.98
C THR A 558 -5.57 29.13 -14.49
N ALA A 559 -5.60 30.14 -13.61
CA ALA A 559 -5.73 29.90 -12.17
C ALA A 559 -7.05 29.18 -11.80
N PRO A 560 -8.24 29.63 -12.27
CA PRO A 560 -9.50 28.90 -12.03
C PRO A 560 -9.54 27.49 -12.64
N VAL A 561 -8.91 27.29 -13.81
CA VAL A 561 -8.87 25.98 -14.48
C VAL A 561 -7.88 25.04 -13.78
N ASP A 562 -6.73 25.55 -13.34
CA ASP A 562 -5.73 24.80 -12.56
C ASP A 562 -6.30 24.39 -11.21
N ASP A 563 -6.97 25.31 -10.49
CA ASP A 563 -7.68 25.00 -9.26
C ASP A 563 -8.76 23.94 -9.49
N LEU A 564 -9.51 24.02 -10.59
CA LEU A 564 -10.53 23.02 -10.92
C LEU A 564 -9.90 21.64 -11.19
N VAL A 565 -8.87 21.58 -12.04
CA VAL A 565 -8.15 20.33 -12.37
C VAL A 565 -7.53 19.73 -11.11
N TYR A 566 -6.89 20.55 -10.28
CA TYR A 566 -6.31 20.14 -9.00
C TYR A 566 -7.37 19.58 -8.05
N ASN A 567 -8.49 20.27 -7.87
CA ASN A 567 -9.57 19.83 -7.00
C ASN A 567 -10.26 18.54 -7.49
N VAL A 568 -10.46 18.41 -8.81
CA VAL A 568 -11.05 17.20 -9.41
C VAL A 568 -10.10 16.01 -9.28
N LEU A 569 -8.83 16.18 -9.61
CA LEU A 569 -7.83 15.12 -9.48
C LEU A 569 -7.66 14.70 -8.02
N GLY A 570 -7.55 15.67 -7.12
CA GLY A 570 -7.56 15.41 -5.69
C GLY A 570 -8.79 14.62 -5.25
N ALA A 571 -9.97 14.95 -5.77
CA ALA A 571 -11.22 14.25 -5.44
C ALA A 571 -11.23 12.79 -5.90
N LEU A 572 -10.55 12.51 -7.00
CA LEU A 572 -10.35 11.16 -7.53
C LEU A 572 -9.22 10.40 -6.82
N GLY A 573 -8.56 11.00 -5.84
CA GLY A 573 -7.40 10.40 -5.20
C GLY A 573 -6.23 10.25 -6.17
N VAL A 574 -6.13 11.15 -7.15
CA VAL A 574 -5.00 11.23 -8.08
C VAL A 574 -4.30 12.58 -7.93
N HIS A 575 -2.98 12.59 -7.80
CA HIS A 575 -2.19 13.82 -7.87
C HIS A 575 -1.30 13.75 -9.11
N VAL A 576 -1.20 14.87 -9.84
CA VAL A 576 -0.45 14.95 -11.09
C VAL A 576 1.04 14.75 -10.78
N GLY A 577 1.58 13.59 -11.16
CA GLY A 577 2.98 13.22 -10.94
C GLY A 577 3.42 13.29 -9.49
N GLU A 578 2.48 12.98 -8.58
CA GLU A 578 2.75 12.72 -7.18
C GLU A 578 2.27 11.32 -6.80
N ALA A 579 2.94 10.72 -5.81
CA ALA A 579 2.52 9.49 -5.16
C ALA A 579 2.48 9.75 -3.65
N ASP A 580 1.28 9.74 -3.06
CA ASP A 580 1.15 9.72 -1.61
C ASP A 580 1.24 8.28 -1.14
N VAL A 581 2.20 8.04 -0.27
CA VAL A 581 2.36 6.75 0.39
C VAL A 581 2.05 6.92 1.86
N ARG A 582 1.35 5.92 2.39
CA ARG A 582 1.03 5.82 3.81
C ARG A 582 1.27 4.42 4.30
N VAL A 583 1.97 4.30 5.42
CA VAL A 583 2.07 3.05 6.20
C VAL A 583 1.05 3.14 7.33
N THR A 584 0.14 2.18 7.38
CA THR A 584 -1.04 2.23 8.26
C THR A 584 -0.87 1.32 9.49
N GLY A 585 0.07 0.40 9.40
CA GLY A 585 0.52 -0.42 10.52
C GLY A 585 1.71 -1.25 10.09
N ALA A 586 2.50 -1.68 11.07
CA ALA A 586 3.62 -2.56 10.81
C ALA A 586 3.92 -3.37 12.08
N SER A 587 4.31 -4.61 11.89
CA SER A 587 4.73 -5.50 12.96
C SER A 587 6.07 -6.09 12.59
N CYS A 588 6.95 -6.22 13.56
CA CYS A 588 8.22 -6.96 13.39
C CYS A 588 8.00 -8.48 13.28
N GLY A 589 6.75 -8.94 13.43
CA GLY A 589 6.44 -10.34 13.66
C GLY A 589 6.82 -10.76 15.08
N ARG A 590 6.08 -11.71 15.65
CA ARG A 590 6.55 -12.40 16.85
C ARG A 590 7.47 -13.52 16.40
N SER A 591 8.68 -13.57 16.94
CA SER A 591 9.56 -14.72 16.74
C SER A 591 8.90 -15.95 17.35
N VAL A 592 8.69 -16.98 16.54
CA VAL A 592 8.11 -18.25 16.98
C VAL A 592 8.99 -19.40 16.56
N LEU A 593 9.01 -20.45 17.37
CA LEU A 593 9.65 -21.71 17.00
C LEU A 593 8.88 -22.34 15.85
N VAL A 594 9.62 -22.85 14.88
CA VAL A 594 9.07 -23.50 13.69
C VAL A 594 9.75 -24.85 13.49
N GLN A 595 9.02 -25.75 12.81
CA GLN A 595 9.48 -27.10 12.49
C GLN A 595 9.51 -27.32 10.98
#